data_AF-A0A2V8L2J9-F1
#
_entry.id   AF-A0A2V8L2J9-F1
#
_cell.length_a   1.000
_cell.length_b   1.000
_cell.length_c   1.000
_cell.angle_alpha   90.00
_cell.angle_beta   90.00
_cell.angle_gamma   90.00
#
_symmetry.space_group_name_H-M   'P 1'
#
loop_
_entity.id
_entity.type
_entity.pdbx_description
1 polymer ?
#
loop_
_entity_poly.entity_id
_entity_poly.type
_entity_poly.pdbx_seq_one_letter_code
_entity_poly.pdbx_strand_id
1 'polypeptide(L)'
;MIATGAIDLPRIRSFVPIAADIGGTHVETWTLPWAAHSAAILNPVYVGRIVEWLGGNARRTRTLARMAWLVVMFVAAIVLGIELLTVGPSPSGRGRRDSQRAGAPGEGGAKREPDRAKPQEKSNQTLRPLPYPLPEGEGGSSPRAVLIRYIAACGTSLIILKLGNPLGWLRLFGTDYLIGFIFLTGLFLTVAALCARREAVIDRPYSFNRRAVFRAAAAAAYVIVVLGLLVSSHVLNMSLSGNRWWRFPVIFAAGLPFFASDEWMIRHLEPRWKCIGVALLTRGLLLAFLLAGVLILNRENVFLVLIAPLITLFWIGLWFAAGVVYKSTSDPYAAGIFSALVQGWAFAAWFVIL
;
A
#
# COMPACT_ATOMS: atom_id res chain seq x y z
N MET A 1 -5.11 24.55 30.76
CA MET A 1 -6.08 23.45 30.84
C MET A 1 -5.39 22.13 30.52
N ILE A 2 -5.64 21.09 31.30
CA ILE A 2 -5.27 19.70 30.98
C ILE A 2 -6.55 18.99 30.54
N ALA A 3 -6.63 18.67 29.25
CA ALA A 3 -7.72 17.87 28.72
C ALA A 3 -7.25 16.42 28.59
N THR A 4 -8.08 15.45 28.98
CA THR A 4 -7.82 14.00 28.81
C THR A 4 -9.09 13.23 28.46
N GLY A 5 -8.92 12.00 27.99
CA GLY A 5 -9.98 11.04 27.77
C GLY A 5 -10.10 10.02 28.91
N ALA A 6 -11.32 9.61 29.26
CA ALA A 6 -11.53 8.57 30.27
C ALA A 6 -10.97 7.19 29.86
N ILE A 7 -10.82 6.97 28.55
CA ILE A 7 -10.27 5.76 27.93
C ILE A 7 -8.77 5.94 27.59
N ASP A 8 -8.12 6.98 28.14
CA ASP A 8 -6.68 7.18 27.95
C ASP A 8 -5.85 6.07 28.60
N LEU A 9 -4.63 5.92 28.08
CA LEU A 9 -3.64 4.99 28.62
C LEU A 9 -3.48 5.21 30.13
N PRO A 10 -3.38 4.14 30.95
CA PRO A 10 -3.29 4.25 32.41
C PRO A 10 -2.23 5.24 32.90
N ARG A 11 -1.08 5.28 32.21
CA ARG A 11 0.03 6.19 32.53
C ARG A 11 -0.34 7.67 32.39
N ILE A 12 -1.19 8.01 31.44
CA ILE A 12 -1.66 9.39 31.24
C ILE A 12 -2.67 9.72 32.32
N ARG A 13 -3.62 8.82 32.60
CA ARG A 13 -4.62 9.01 33.66
C ARG A 13 -3.99 9.19 35.04
N SER A 14 -2.90 8.50 35.34
CA SER A 14 -2.14 8.69 36.58
C SER A 14 -1.34 10.00 36.63
N PHE A 15 -0.98 10.56 35.48
CA PHE A 15 -0.20 11.81 35.40
C PHE A 15 -1.05 13.07 35.59
N VAL A 16 -2.31 13.05 35.15
CA VAL A 16 -3.25 14.19 35.29
C VAL A 16 -3.33 14.75 36.72
N PRO A 17 -3.57 13.94 37.77
CA PRO A 17 -3.65 14.47 39.14
C PRO A 17 -2.32 15.06 39.61
N ILE A 18 -1.18 14.49 39.19
CA ILE A 18 0.17 15.01 39.53
C ILE A 18 0.38 16.39 38.88
N ALA A 19 0.05 16.53 37.60
CA ALA A 19 0.19 17.78 36.88
C ALA A 19 -0.79 18.86 37.38
N ALA A 20 -2.00 18.46 37.79
CA ALA A 20 -2.97 19.36 38.40
C ALA A 20 -2.49 19.88 39.77
N ASP A 21 -1.89 19.00 40.58
CA ASP A 21 -1.34 19.36 41.90
C ASP A 21 -0.18 20.37 41.77
N ILE A 22 0.76 20.13 40.85
CA ILE A 22 1.89 21.06 40.57
C ILE A 22 1.39 22.44 40.11
N GLY A 23 0.36 22.46 39.27
CA GLY A 23 -0.17 23.70 38.71
C GLY A 23 -1.13 24.47 39.63
N GLY A 24 -1.57 23.84 40.72
CA GLY A 24 -2.48 24.42 41.71
C GLY A 24 -3.77 24.98 41.09
N THR A 25 -4.19 26.16 41.55
CA THR A 25 -5.44 26.82 41.12
C THR A 25 -5.39 27.37 39.69
N HIS A 26 -4.22 27.38 39.04
CA HIS A 26 -4.05 27.88 37.67
C HIS A 26 -4.33 26.83 36.60
N VAL A 27 -4.61 25.58 37.00
CA VAL A 27 -4.85 24.47 36.07
C VAL A 27 -6.30 24.00 36.13
N GLU A 28 -7.04 24.22 35.04
CA GLU A 28 -8.32 23.57 34.80
C GLU A 28 -8.10 22.16 34.23
N THR A 29 -8.66 21.13 34.86
CA THR A 29 -8.67 19.76 34.34
C THR A 29 -10.03 19.42 33.75
N TRP A 30 -10.05 18.79 32.58
CA TRP A 30 -11.28 18.32 31.95
C TRP A 30 -11.10 16.92 31.38
N THR A 31 -11.98 15.99 31.76
CA THR A 31 -11.95 14.60 31.28
C THR A 31 -13.19 14.32 30.45
N LEU A 32 -13.00 13.85 29.21
CA LEU A 32 -14.11 13.51 28.31
C LEU A 32 -14.43 11.99 28.42
N PRO A 33 -15.67 11.59 28.76
CA PRO A 33 -16.01 10.18 29.09
C PRO A 33 -15.81 9.20 27.93
N TRP A 34 -15.99 9.67 26.70
CA TRP A 34 -15.94 8.85 25.49
C TRP A 34 -14.73 9.17 24.61
N ALA A 35 -13.67 9.70 25.23
CA ALA A 35 -12.41 10.00 24.56
C ALA A 35 -11.33 8.99 24.93
N ALA A 36 -10.57 8.59 23.92
CA ALA A 36 -9.27 7.95 24.06
C ALA A 36 -8.17 8.95 23.64
N HIS A 37 -6.92 8.48 23.61
CA HIS A 37 -5.73 9.35 23.54
C HIS A 37 -5.66 10.22 22.28
N SER A 38 -6.31 9.81 21.18
CA SER A 38 -6.38 10.55 19.91
C SER A 38 -7.60 11.45 19.79
N ALA A 39 -8.47 11.52 20.81
CA ALA A 39 -9.68 12.34 20.76
C ALA A 39 -9.37 13.83 20.55
N ALA A 40 -8.22 14.31 21.02
CA ALA A 40 -7.79 15.69 20.78
C ALA A 40 -7.64 16.05 19.28
N ILE A 41 -7.41 15.06 18.42
CA ILE A 41 -7.21 15.26 16.99
C ILE A 41 -8.53 15.12 16.21
N LEU A 42 -9.38 14.18 16.63
CA LEU A 42 -10.52 13.72 15.83
C LEU A 42 -11.89 14.03 16.44
N ASN A 43 -11.95 14.32 17.74
CA ASN A 43 -13.23 14.57 18.42
C ASN A 43 -13.59 16.07 18.35
N PRO A 44 -14.65 16.44 17.64
CA PRO A 44 -15.03 17.84 17.45
C PRO A 44 -15.43 18.53 18.77
N VAL A 45 -15.93 17.79 19.76
CA VAL A 45 -16.23 18.32 21.10
C VAL A 45 -14.94 18.70 21.81
N TYR A 46 -13.92 17.86 21.68
CA TYR A 46 -12.62 18.06 22.29
C TYR A 46 -11.88 19.26 21.69
N VAL A 47 -11.85 19.35 20.35
CA VAL A 47 -11.27 20.50 19.63
C VAL A 47 -12.03 21.78 19.95
N GLY A 48 -13.36 21.72 19.99
CA GLY A 48 -14.20 22.87 20.33
C GLY A 48 -13.90 23.44 21.71
N ARG A 49 -13.77 22.57 22.72
CA ARG A 49 -13.46 22.97 24.10
C ARG A 49 -12.08 23.62 24.22
N ILE A 50 -11.07 23.10 23.53
CA ILE A 50 -9.73 23.72 23.50
C ILE A 50 -9.79 25.11 22.86
N VAL A 51 -10.51 25.26 21.75
CA VAL A 51 -10.64 26.54 21.06
C VAL A 51 -11.38 27.57 21.91
N GLU A 52 -12.45 27.17 22.59
CA GLU A 52 -13.16 28.04 23.54
C GLU A 52 -12.28 28.44 24.73
N TRP A 53 -11.52 27.50 25.29
CA TRP A 53 -10.58 27.78 26.37
C TRP A 53 -9.49 28.78 25.97
N LEU A 54 -9.04 28.75 24.71
CA LEU A 54 -8.11 29.73 24.15
C LEU A 54 -8.76 31.08 23.80
N GLY A 55 -10.06 31.27 24.09
CA GLY A 55 -10.81 32.50 23.78
C GLY A 55 -11.33 32.57 22.34
N GLY A 56 -11.27 31.46 21.59
CA GLY A 56 -11.78 31.34 20.23
C GLY A 56 -13.25 30.91 20.15
N ASN A 57 -13.82 30.94 18.95
CA ASN A 57 -15.19 30.47 18.69
C ASN A 57 -15.19 29.07 18.07
N ALA A 58 -15.59 28.05 18.84
CA ALA A 58 -15.65 26.66 18.39
C ALA A 58 -16.51 26.47 17.12
N ARG A 59 -17.60 27.23 16.93
CA ARG A 59 -18.46 27.08 15.73
C ARG A 59 -17.75 27.50 14.44
N ARG A 60 -16.80 28.43 14.50
CA ARG A 60 -16.01 28.85 13.32
C ARG A 60 -15.03 27.79 12.85
N THR A 61 -14.64 26.85 13.71
CA THR A 61 -13.70 25.78 13.36
C THR A 61 -14.28 24.82 12.31
N ARG A 62 -15.62 24.69 12.28
CA ARG A 62 -16.35 23.74 11.42
C ARG A 62 -15.77 22.32 11.48
N THR A 63 -15.19 21.92 12.61
CA THR A 63 -14.44 20.66 12.74
C THR A 63 -15.29 19.44 12.36
N LEU A 64 -16.55 19.39 12.79
CA LEU A 64 -17.46 18.30 12.40
C LEU A 64 -17.67 18.25 10.87
N ALA A 65 -17.89 19.39 10.23
CA ALA A 65 -18.07 19.45 8.78
C ALA A 65 -16.78 19.09 8.02
N ARG A 66 -15.61 19.47 8.55
CA ARG A 66 -14.31 19.07 8.00
C ARG A 66 -14.06 17.57 8.15
N MET A 67 -14.42 16.97 9.28
CA MET A 67 -14.32 15.53 9.49
C MET A 67 -15.30 14.76 8.59
N ALA A 68 -16.54 15.24 8.46
CA ALA A 68 -17.52 14.68 7.53
C ALA A 68 -17.00 14.74 6.08
N TRP A 69 -16.42 15.87 5.66
CA TRP A 69 -15.81 15.99 4.34
C TRP A 69 -14.62 15.05 4.14
N LEU A 70 -13.74 14.90 5.14
CA LEU A 70 -12.64 13.93 5.08
C LEU A 70 -13.15 12.49 4.93
N VAL A 71 -14.20 12.13 5.67
CA VAL A 71 -14.85 10.81 5.53
C VAL A 71 -15.45 10.65 4.14
N VAL A 72 -16.18 11.64 3.64
CA VAL A 72 -16.75 11.61 2.28
C VAL A 72 -15.66 11.48 1.22
N MET A 73 -14.57 12.25 1.32
CA MET A 73 -13.44 12.16 0.40
C MET A 73 -12.76 10.78 0.47
N PHE A 74 -12.59 10.23 1.67
CA PHE A 74 -11.97 8.92 1.86
C PHE A 74 -12.85 7.79 1.32
N VAL A 75 -14.14 7.81 1.62
CA VAL A 75 -15.12 6.85 1.08
C VAL A 75 -15.21 6.98 -0.44
N ALA A 76 -15.29 8.19 -0.98
CA ALA A 76 -15.31 8.43 -2.42
C ALA A 76 -14.03 7.93 -3.09
N ALA A 77 -12.85 8.12 -2.48
CA ALA A 77 -11.59 7.58 -2.98
C ALA A 77 -11.55 6.05 -2.96
N ILE A 78 -12.09 5.41 -1.91
CA ILE A 78 -12.22 3.95 -1.83
C ILE A 78 -13.19 3.44 -2.91
N VAL A 79 -14.38 4.03 -3.01
CA VAL A 79 -15.40 3.64 -4.00
C VAL A 79 -14.87 3.84 -5.41
N LEU A 80 -14.26 4.98 -5.70
CA LEU A 80 -13.62 5.25 -6.99
C LEU A 80 -12.48 4.28 -7.26
N GLY A 81 -11.67 3.96 -6.25
CA GLY A 81 -10.63 2.93 -6.35
C GLY A 81 -11.20 1.55 -6.67
N ILE A 82 -12.30 1.17 -6.04
CA ILE A 82 -13.02 -0.09 -6.32
C ILE A 82 -13.59 -0.06 -7.74
N GLU A 83 -14.30 0.99 -8.14
CA GLU A 83 -14.91 1.15 -9.46
C GLU A 83 -13.86 1.15 -10.59
N LEU A 84 -12.78 1.90 -10.42
CA LEU A 84 -11.66 1.87 -11.36
C LEU A 84 -10.97 0.51 -11.42
N LEU A 85 -11.13 -0.36 -10.40
CA LEU A 85 -10.62 -1.71 -10.38
C LEU A 85 -11.60 -2.75 -10.95
N THR A 86 -12.92 -2.60 -10.73
CA THR A 86 -13.99 -3.46 -11.23
C THR A 86 -14.23 -3.27 -12.73
N VAL A 87 -14.18 -2.03 -13.23
CA VAL A 87 -14.26 -1.76 -14.66
C VAL A 87 -12.97 -2.25 -15.34
N GLY A 88 -13.07 -3.41 -15.98
CA GLY A 88 -12.05 -3.91 -16.91
C GLY A 88 -12.00 -3.03 -18.17
N PRO A 89 -10.89 -3.06 -18.92
CA PRO A 89 -10.88 -2.44 -20.24
C PRO A 89 -12.03 -3.04 -21.07
N SER A 90 -12.92 -2.18 -21.55
CA SER A 90 -13.91 -2.57 -22.56
C SER A 90 -13.17 -3.18 -23.74
N PRO A 91 -13.61 -4.33 -24.29
CA PRO A 91 -13.02 -4.91 -25.48
C PRO A 91 -13.45 -4.09 -26.71
N SER A 92 -12.94 -2.87 -26.86
CA SER A 92 -13.18 -2.07 -28.06
C SER A 92 -11.98 -2.14 -29.00
N GLY A 93 -12.15 -2.91 -30.08
CA GLY A 93 -11.66 -2.49 -31.39
C GLY A 93 -10.27 -2.97 -31.81
N ARG A 94 -9.99 -4.28 -31.76
CA ARG A 94 -8.89 -4.87 -32.54
C ARG A 94 -9.37 -6.10 -33.30
N GLY A 95 -10.31 -5.88 -34.22
CA GLY A 95 -10.91 -6.93 -35.05
C GLY A 95 -11.76 -6.33 -36.16
N ARG A 96 -11.20 -5.39 -36.92
CA ARG A 96 -11.87 -4.82 -38.12
C ARG A 96 -10.89 -4.33 -39.17
N ARG A 97 -9.89 -5.16 -39.47
CA ARG A 97 -9.12 -5.17 -40.73
C ARG A 97 -8.71 -6.63 -40.87
N ASP A 98 -9.43 -7.35 -41.74
CA ASP A 98 -9.02 -8.63 -42.36
C ASP A 98 -10.21 -9.28 -43.12
N SER A 99 -11.43 -8.72 -43.03
CA SER A 99 -12.62 -9.30 -43.68
C SER A 99 -13.03 -8.62 -45.00
N GLN A 100 -12.12 -7.93 -45.69
CA GLN A 100 -12.44 -7.24 -46.96
C GLN A 100 -11.44 -7.57 -48.06
N ARG A 101 -11.24 -8.87 -48.31
CA ARG A 101 -10.62 -9.37 -49.56
C ARG A 101 -10.91 -10.86 -49.75
N ALA A 102 -12.18 -11.21 -49.95
CA ALA A 102 -12.56 -12.49 -50.54
C ALA A 102 -13.95 -12.33 -51.15
N GLY A 103 -14.01 -12.26 -52.49
CA GLY A 103 -15.29 -12.23 -53.20
C GLY A 103 -15.18 -11.71 -54.64
N ALA A 104 -14.77 -12.56 -55.57
CA ALA A 104 -15.43 -12.75 -56.87
C ALA A 104 -14.71 -13.86 -57.69
N PRO A 105 -15.46 -14.79 -58.33
CA PRO A 105 -14.92 -15.92 -59.09
C PRO A 105 -14.80 -15.60 -60.60
N GLY A 106 -13.88 -16.27 -61.29
CA GLY A 106 -13.74 -16.23 -62.74
C GLY A 106 -13.37 -17.60 -63.28
N GLU A 107 -14.25 -18.15 -64.10
CA GLU A 107 -14.19 -19.43 -64.82
C GLU A 107 -13.10 -19.45 -65.89
N GLY A 108 -12.61 -20.65 -66.28
CA GLY A 108 -11.94 -20.82 -67.56
C GLY A 108 -10.98 -22.01 -67.71
N GLY A 109 -11.53 -23.20 -67.97
CA GLY A 109 -11.12 -24.03 -69.13
C GLY A 109 -9.76 -24.75 -69.19
N ALA A 110 -9.85 -26.08 -69.07
CA ALA A 110 -9.29 -27.10 -69.98
C ALA A 110 -7.89 -27.73 -69.74
N LYS A 111 -7.95 -28.99 -69.27
CA LYS A 111 -7.29 -30.23 -69.73
C LYS A 111 -5.76 -30.27 -69.93
N ARG A 112 -5.10 -31.13 -69.14
CA ARG A 112 -4.40 -32.36 -69.60
C ARG A 112 -3.83 -33.16 -68.41
N GLU A 113 -4.17 -34.45 -68.36
CA GLU A 113 -3.54 -35.54 -67.61
C GLU A 113 -3.12 -36.61 -68.66
N PRO A 114 -2.41 -37.72 -68.36
CA PRO A 114 -1.68 -38.12 -67.13
C PRO A 114 -0.28 -38.73 -67.43
N ASP A 115 0.57 -38.94 -66.42
CA ASP A 115 1.21 -40.26 -66.21
C ASP A 115 2.13 -40.36 -64.97
N ARG A 116 1.99 -41.52 -64.30
CA ARG A 116 2.97 -42.29 -63.50
C ARG A 116 3.63 -41.68 -62.25
N ALA A 117 3.19 -42.13 -61.06
CA ALA A 117 3.81 -43.25 -60.30
C ALA A 117 3.29 -43.33 -58.85
N LYS A 118 3.18 -44.57 -58.34
CA LYS A 118 2.62 -45.00 -57.04
C LYS A 118 3.45 -44.54 -55.80
N PRO A 119 2.86 -44.59 -54.59
CA PRO A 119 3.39 -43.93 -53.39
C PRO A 119 4.50 -44.73 -52.72
N GLN A 120 5.60 -44.06 -52.33
CA GLN A 120 6.59 -44.65 -51.43
C GLN A 120 6.43 -44.07 -50.04
N GLU A 121 5.73 -44.83 -49.22
CA GLU A 121 5.65 -44.74 -47.78
C GLU A 121 7.05 -44.97 -47.20
N LYS A 122 7.75 -43.89 -46.84
CA LYS A 122 8.90 -43.94 -45.94
C LYS A 122 8.64 -43.02 -44.77
N SER A 123 8.24 -43.69 -43.69
CA SER A 123 8.43 -43.34 -42.29
C SER A 123 9.51 -42.27 -42.07
N ASN A 124 9.07 -41.01 -42.00
CA ASN A 124 9.75 -39.97 -41.25
C ASN A 124 8.94 -39.73 -39.99
N GLN A 125 9.02 -40.72 -39.10
CA GLN A 125 8.55 -40.64 -37.73
C GLN A 125 9.52 -39.74 -36.95
N THR A 126 9.57 -38.46 -37.34
CA THR A 126 10.11 -37.40 -36.48
C THR A 126 9.10 -37.28 -35.35
N LEU A 127 9.44 -37.83 -34.19
CA LEU A 127 8.72 -37.67 -32.94
C LEU A 127 8.37 -36.18 -32.76
N ARG A 128 7.13 -35.81 -33.09
CA ARG A 128 6.48 -34.67 -32.44
C ARG A 128 6.23 -35.13 -31.01
N PRO A 129 6.77 -34.46 -29.98
CA PRO A 129 6.20 -34.65 -28.66
C PRO A 129 4.73 -34.22 -28.76
N LEU A 130 3.82 -35.13 -28.43
CA LEU A 130 2.44 -34.75 -28.11
C LEU A 130 2.50 -33.56 -27.14
N PRO A 131 1.70 -32.50 -27.35
CA PRO A 131 1.45 -31.58 -26.28
C PRO A 131 0.64 -32.34 -25.23
N TYR A 132 1.34 -32.85 -24.21
CA TYR A 132 0.70 -33.12 -22.94
C TYR A 132 -0.07 -31.85 -22.54
N PRO A 133 -1.33 -31.95 -22.09
CA PRO A 133 -1.96 -30.83 -21.44
C PRO A 133 -1.11 -30.50 -20.22
N LEU A 134 -0.35 -29.40 -20.30
CA LEU A 134 0.28 -28.82 -19.13
C LEU A 134 -0.82 -28.59 -18.10
N PRO A 135 -0.63 -28.99 -16.83
CA PRO A 135 -1.63 -28.75 -15.80
C PRO A 135 -1.93 -27.24 -15.77
N GLU A 136 -3.18 -26.91 -16.06
CA GLU A 136 -3.70 -25.56 -15.84
C GLU A 136 -3.47 -25.21 -14.37
N GLY A 137 -2.62 -24.21 -14.09
CA GLY A 137 -2.76 -23.42 -12.86
C GLY A 137 -1.65 -23.39 -11.82
N GLU A 138 -0.37 -23.65 -12.13
CA GLU A 138 0.71 -23.55 -11.12
C GLU A 138 1.87 -22.59 -11.47
N GLY A 139 1.63 -21.57 -12.31
CA GLY A 139 2.61 -20.50 -12.56
C GLY A 139 2.56 -19.32 -11.59
N GLY A 140 1.49 -19.22 -10.77
CA GLY A 140 1.28 -18.14 -9.81
C GLY A 140 1.51 -18.63 -8.38
N SER A 141 2.22 -17.86 -7.56
CA SER A 141 2.40 -18.19 -6.14
C SER A 141 1.04 -18.39 -5.47
N SER A 142 0.79 -19.55 -4.84
CA SER A 142 -0.51 -19.79 -4.20
C SER A 142 -0.79 -18.76 -3.09
N PRO A 143 -2.06 -18.36 -2.86
CA PRO A 143 -2.43 -17.46 -1.77
C PRO A 143 -1.85 -17.87 -0.41
N ARG A 144 -1.84 -19.18 -0.14
CA ARG A 144 -1.27 -19.75 1.09
C ARG A 144 0.23 -19.51 1.17
N ALA A 145 0.97 -19.74 0.08
CA ALA A 145 2.41 -19.49 0.04
C ALA A 145 2.75 -18.01 0.26
N VAL A 146 1.94 -17.09 -0.29
CA VAL A 146 2.09 -15.65 -0.02
C VAL A 146 1.91 -15.36 1.47
N LEU A 147 0.85 -15.86 2.09
CA LEU A 147 0.59 -15.63 3.52
C LEU A 147 1.69 -16.21 4.42
N ILE A 148 2.20 -17.42 4.12
CA ILE A 148 3.31 -18.04 4.87
C ILE A 148 4.56 -17.15 4.80
N ARG A 149 4.89 -16.63 3.61
CA ARG A 149 6.03 -15.71 3.43
C ARG A 149 5.85 -14.42 4.23
N TYR A 150 4.64 -13.87 4.31
CA TYR A 150 4.37 -12.70 5.16
C TYR A 150 4.54 -13.03 6.64
N ILE A 151 3.99 -14.14 7.12
CA ILE A 151 4.13 -14.56 8.52
C ILE A 151 5.61 -14.74 8.87
N ALA A 152 6.37 -15.42 8.02
CA ALA A 152 7.81 -15.61 8.20
C ALA A 152 8.56 -14.26 8.19
N ALA A 153 8.34 -13.42 7.18
CA ALA A 153 9.00 -12.13 7.05
C ALA A 153 8.69 -11.18 8.23
N CYS A 154 7.42 -11.08 8.63
CA CYS A 154 7.01 -10.29 9.79
C CYS A 154 7.61 -10.84 11.08
N GLY A 155 7.54 -12.15 11.30
CA GLY A 155 8.09 -12.82 12.49
C GLY A 155 9.60 -12.62 12.63
N THR A 156 10.36 -12.87 11.56
CA THR A 156 11.81 -12.65 11.54
C THR A 156 12.15 -11.18 11.76
N SER A 157 11.38 -10.25 11.18
CA SER A 157 11.58 -8.82 11.39
C SER A 157 11.39 -8.43 12.86
N LEU A 158 10.37 -8.96 13.54
CA LEU A 158 10.17 -8.71 14.98
C LEU A 158 11.33 -9.25 15.83
N ILE A 159 11.85 -10.43 15.51
CA ILE A 159 13.00 -11.01 16.23
C ILE A 159 14.23 -10.11 16.08
N ILE A 160 14.50 -9.63 14.87
CA ILE A 160 15.65 -8.73 14.63
C ILE A 160 15.45 -7.39 15.33
N LEU A 161 14.25 -6.80 15.25
CA LEU A 161 13.97 -5.53 15.93
C LEU A 161 14.07 -5.64 17.46
N LYS A 162 13.85 -6.83 18.04
CA LYS A 162 14.12 -7.09 19.46
C LYS A 162 15.61 -6.99 19.79
N LEU A 163 16.47 -7.46 18.89
CA LEU A 163 17.94 -7.43 19.08
C LEU A 163 18.50 -6.02 18.87
N GLY A 164 17.86 -5.23 18.02
CA GLY A 164 18.18 -3.83 17.81
C GLY A 164 17.57 -3.32 16.51
N ASN A 165 17.12 -2.07 16.51
CA ASN A 165 16.58 -1.46 15.30
C ASN A 165 17.73 -0.97 14.39
N PRO A 166 17.92 -1.56 13.19
CA PRO A 166 19.02 -1.17 12.30
C PRO A 166 18.90 0.28 11.80
N LEU A 167 17.71 0.87 11.84
CA LEU A 167 17.47 2.27 11.47
C LEU A 167 17.40 3.19 12.70
N GLY A 168 17.54 2.66 13.91
CA GLY A 168 17.43 3.44 15.16
C GLY A 168 18.53 4.50 15.33
N TRP A 169 19.70 4.30 14.71
CA TRP A 169 20.78 5.29 14.73
C TRP A 169 20.45 6.56 13.93
N LEU A 170 19.57 6.46 12.93
CA LEU A 170 19.14 7.60 12.12
C LEU A 170 18.18 8.52 12.86
N ARG A 171 17.64 8.09 14.02
CA ARG A 171 16.68 8.85 14.83
C ARG A 171 15.58 9.47 13.95
N LEU A 172 15.06 8.66 13.04
CA LEU A 172 14.06 9.09 12.07
C LEU A 172 12.77 9.47 12.78
N PHE A 173 12.46 8.90 13.98
CA PHE A 173 11.46 9.30 15.00
C PHE A 173 11.05 8.25 16.07
N GLY A 174 10.02 8.54 16.90
CA GLY A 174 9.14 7.53 17.56
C GLY A 174 8.45 6.52 16.60
N THR A 175 8.70 6.62 15.29
CA THR A 175 8.34 5.67 14.24
C THR A 175 9.54 4.91 13.67
N ASP A 176 10.74 5.02 14.25
CA ASP A 176 11.92 4.25 13.84
C ASP A 176 11.60 2.75 13.81
N TYR A 177 10.83 2.30 14.79
CA TYR A 177 10.37 0.92 14.88
C TYR A 177 9.45 0.53 13.71
N LEU A 178 8.53 1.41 13.33
CA LEU A 178 7.64 1.21 12.18
C LEU A 178 8.43 1.11 10.88
N ILE A 179 9.33 2.07 10.64
CA ILE A 179 10.14 2.10 9.41
C ILE A 179 11.09 0.90 9.36
N GLY A 180 11.72 0.56 10.48
CA GLY A 180 12.56 -0.65 10.59
C GLY A 180 11.77 -1.92 10.33
N PHE A 181 10.55 -2.04 10.85
CA PHE A 181 9.67 -3.17 10.61
C PHE A 181 9.29 -3.31 9.14
N ILE A 182 8.89 -2.23 8.48
CA ILE A 182 8.55 -2.22 7.06
C ILE A 182 9.77 -2.59 6.21
N PHE A 183 10.94 -1.99 6.51
CA PHE A 183 12.17 -2.24 5.78
C PHE A 183 12.60 -3.70 5.87
N LEU A 184 12.69 -4.26 7.07
CA LEU A 184 13.09 -5.66 7.27
C LEU A 184 12.08 -6.61 6.65
N THR A 185 10.78 -6.38 6.87
CA THR A 185 9.73 -7.22 6.28
C THR A 185 9.83 -7.19 4.75
N GLY A 186 10.00 -6.00 4.17
CA GLY A 186 10.18 -5.83 2.74
C GLY A 186 11.44 -6.48 2.18
N LEU A 187 12.55 -6.44 2.91
CA LEU A 187 13.79 -7.12 2.53
C LEU A 187 13.58 -8.64 2.48
N PHE A 188 12.99 -9.23 3.53
CA PHE A 188 12.70 -10.66 3.57
C PHE A 188 11.70 -11.09 2.49
N LEU A 189 10.66 -10.29 2.24
CA LEU A 189 9.71 -10.55 1.15
C LEU A 189 10.39 -10.45 -0.23
N THR A 190 11.28 -9.48 -0.42
CA THR A 190 12.06 -9.35 -1.66
C THR A 190 12.93 -10.58 -1.88
N VAL A 191 13.67 -11.02 -0.85
CA VAL A 191 14.48 -12.25 -0.92
C VAL A 191 13.60 -13.46 -1.21
N ALA A 192 12.48 -13.62 -0.51
CA ALA A 192 11.56 -14.73 -0.75
C ALA A 192 10.98 -14.72 -2.18
N ALA A 193 10.67 -13.54 -2.72
CA ALA A 193 10.21 -13.39 -4.09
C ALA A 193 11.30 -13.73 -5.12
N LEU A 194 12.56 -13.35 -4.86
CA LEU A 194 13.70 -13.68 -5.71
C LEU A 194 14.04 -15.18 -5.67
N CYS A 195 14.02 -15.81 -4.50
CA CYS A 195 14.23 -17.26 -4.36
C CYS A 195 13.16 -18.05 -5.11
N ALA A 196 11.88 -17.68 -4.93
CA ALA A 196 10.78 -18.33 -5.63
C ALA A 196 10.88 -18.20 -7.16
N ARG A 197 11.39 -17.07 -7.66
CA ARG A 197 11.64 -16.88 -9.09
C ARG A 197 12.73 -17.79 -9.61
N ARG A 198 13.81 -17.95 -8.85
CA ARG A 198 14.94 -18.80 -9.23
C ARG A 198 14.53 -20.26 -9.36
N GLU A 199 13.67 -20.72 -8.45
CA GLU A 199 13.13 -22.09 -8.46
C GLU A 199 12.15 -22.35 -9.60
N ALA A 200 11.38 -21.32 -10.01
CA ALA A 200 10.32 -21.48 -11.01
C ALA A 200 10.81 -21.56 -12.47
N VAL A 201 12.12 -21.42 -12.76
CA VAL A 201 12.69 -21.41 -14.12
C VAL A 201 11.89 -20.50 -15.08
N ILE A 202 11.51 -19.29 -14.61
CA ILE A 202 10.73 -18.35 -15.43
C ILE A 202 11.67 -17.35 -16.12
N ASP A 203 11.89 -17.55 -17.41
CA ASP A 203 12.53 -16.63 -18.36
C ASP A 203 11.64 -15.42 -18.71
N ARG A 204 11.14 -14.69 -17.70
CA ARG A 204 10.60 -13.34 -17.94
C ARG A 204 11.57 -12.30 -17.42
N PRO A 205 12.43 -11.74 -18.29
CA PRO A 205 13.15 -10.53 -17.97
C PRO A 205 12.11 -9.43 -17.76
N TYR A 206 11.91 -9.05 -16.50
CA TYR A 206 11.18 -7.83 -16.19
C TYR A 206 12.06 -6.67 -16.64
N SER A 207 11.80 -6.18 -17.85
CA SER A 207 12.50 -5.00 -18.35
C SER A 207 12.06 -3.81 -17.50
N PHE A 208 13.02 -3.19 -16.82
CA PHE A 208 12.81 -1.94 -16.07
C PHE A 208 12.30 -0.86 -17.02
N ASN A 209 11.01 -0.55 -16.97
CA ASN A 209 10.42 0.40 -17.89
C ASN A 209 10.55 1.82 -17.32
N ARG A 210 11.58 2.56 -17.77
CA ARG A 210 11.83 3.95 -17.35
C ARG A 210 10.60 4.85 -17.51
N ARG A 211 9.80 4.64 -18.57
CA ARG A 211 8.58 5.43 -18.80
C ARG A 211 7.49 5.11 -17.78
N ALA A 212 7.35 3.84 -17.39
CA ALA A 212 6.42 3.42 -16.35
C ALA A 212 6.80 4.04 -14.99
N VAL A 213 8.08 4.01 -14.64
CA VAL A 213 8.61 4.63 -13.41
C VAL A 213 8.36 6.13 -13.40
N PHE A 214 8.64 6.83 -14.51
CA PHE A 214 8.37 8.27 -14.60
C PHE A 214 6.88 8.59 -14.43
N ARG A 215 5.98 7.83 -15.08
CA ARG A 215 4.53 8.00 -14.92
C ARG A 215 4.07 7.77 -13.48
N ALA A 216 4.60 6.74 -12.82
CA ALA A 216 4.30 6.45 -11.42
C ALA A 216 4.80 7.57 -10.48
N ALA A 217 6.02 8.07 -10.71
CA ALA A 217 6.57 9.19 -9.96
C ALA A 217 5.75 10.48 -10.17
N ALA A 218 5.35 10.77 -11.41
CA ALA A 218 4.47 11.90 -11.72
C ALA A 218 3.09 11.77 -11.06
N ALA A 219 2.51 10.57 -11.05
CA ALA A 219 1.26 10.29 -10.36
C ALA A 219 1.40 10.48 -8.84
N ALA A 220 2.50 10.01 -8.25
CA ALA A 220 2.79 10.22 -6.83
C ALA A 220 2.96 11.72 -6.52
N ALA A 221 3.71 12.45 -7.35
CA ALA A 221 3.90 13.89 -7.21
C ALA A 221 2.56 14.64 -7.29
N TYR A 222 1.68 14.25 -8.22
CA TYR A 222 0.32 14.81 -8.30
C TYR A 222 -0.46 14.58 -7.00
N VAL A 223 -0.48 13.35 -6.47
CA VAL A 223 -1.15 13.03 -5.20
C VAL A 223 -0.57 13.84 -4.04
N ILE A 224 0.75 13.91 -3.94
CA ILE A 224 1.47 14.65 -2.89
C ILE A 224 1.16 16.15 -2.96
N VAL A 225 1.17 16.74 -4.16
CA VAL A 225 0.90 18.17 -4.34
C VAL A 225 -0.57 18.47 -4.09
N VAL A 226 -1.50 17.72 -4.69
CA VAL A 226 -2.94 17.98 -4.55
C VAL A 226 -3.40 17.75 -3.11
N LEU A 227 -3.09 16.59 -2.51
CA LEU A 227 -3.45 16.33 -1.12
C LEU A 227 -2.66 17.23 -0.17
N GLY A 228 -1.36 17.42 -0.41
CA GLY A 228 -0.51 18.28 0.43
C GLY A 228 -1.00 19.72 0.46
N LEU A 229 -1.36 20.29 -0.69
CA LEU A 229 -1.92 21.65 -0.77
C LEU A 229 -3.31 21.74 -0.15
N LEU A 230 -4.23 20.82 -0.48
CA LEU A 230 -5.61 20.80 0.05
C LEU A 230 -5.66 20.61 1.57
N VAL A 231 -4.80 19.75 2.10
CA VAL A 231 -4.76 19.47 3.54
C VAL A 231 -3.97 20.55 4.29
N SER A 232 -2.91 21.09 3.69
CA SER A 232 -2.13 22.19 4.26
C SER A 232 -2.90 23.51 4.32
N SER A 233 -3.82 23.77 3.40
CA SER A 233 -4.63 25.00 3.41
C SER A 233 -5.74 24.98 4.47
N HIS A 234 -6.12 23.82 5.00
CA HIS A 234 -7.37 23.70 5.77
C HIS A 234 -7.28 22.98 7.12
N VAL A 235 -6.31 22.09 7.37
CA VAL A 235 -6.37 21.19 8.54
C VAL A 235 -5.04 21.03 9.28
N LEU A 236 -3.92 20.82 8.60
CA LEU A 236 -2.64 20.46 9.22
C LEU A 236 -1.47 21.03 8.42
N ASN A 237 -0.43 21.62 9.06
CA ASN A 237 0.82 22.02 8.40
C ASN A 237 1.58 20.77 7.88
N MET A 238 1.09 20.22 6.76
CA MET A 238 1.61 19.03 6.06
C MET A 238 2.66 19.36 4.99
N SER A 239 3.24 20.56 5.03
CA SER A 239 4.39 20.86 4.19
C SER A 239 5.63 20.14 4.72
N LEU A 240 6.41 19.57 3.80
CA LEU A 240 7.79 19.22 4.11
C LEU A 240 8.53 20.53 4.34
N SER A 241 8.98 20.76 5.57
CA SER A 241 9.73 21.95 5.96
C SER A 241 10.90 21.55 6.86
N GLY A 242 12.01 22.29 6.73
CA GLY A 242 13.24 22.06 7.48
C GLY A 242 13.70 20.60 7.46
N ASN A 243 13.91 20.03 8.64
CA ASN A 243 14.42 18.67 8.84
C ASN A 243 13.47 17.56 8.36
N ARG A 244 12.26 17.85 7.86
CA ARG A 244 11.38 16.83 7.26
C ARG A 244 11.85 16.41 5.87
N TRP A 245 12.55 17.29 5.14
CA TRP A 245 13.03 17.02 3.79
C TRP A 245 14.08 15.91 3.71
N TRP A 246 14.99 15.84 4.69
CA TRP A 246 16.03 14.80 4.67
C TRP A 246 15.47 13.41 4.98
N ARG A 247 14.35 13.32 5.72
CA ARG A 247 13.72 12.04 6.08
C ARG A 247 12.98 11.39 4.93
N PHE A 248 12.33 12.20 4.10
CA PHE A 248 11.57 11.72 2.95
C PHE A 248 12.33 10.68 2.10
N PRO A 249 13.56 10.94 1.60
CA PRO A 249 14.28 9.97 0.79
C PRO A 249 14.65 8.70 1.57
N VAL A 250 14.94 8.81 2.87
CA VAL A 250 15.27 7.66 3.72
C VAL A 250 14.05 6.77 3.94
N ILE A 251 12.89 7.35 4.27
CA ILE A 251 11.64 6.62 4.48
C ILE A 251 11.16 5.99 3.16
N PHE A 252 11.28 6.73 2.06
CA PHE A 252 11.03 6.19 0.72
C PHE A 252 11.89 4.97 0.43
N ALA A 253 13.21 5.08 0.61
CA ALA A 253 14.14 3.98 0.37
C ALA A 253 13.86 2.78 1.27
N ALA A 254 13.52 3.02 2.53
CA ALA A 254 13.17 1.98 3.49
C ALA A 254 11.85 1.26 3.14
N GLY A 255 10.86 1.97 2.60
CA GLY A 255 9.57 1.41 2.20
C GLY A 255 9.59 0.68 0.86
N LEU A 256 10.53 1.00 -0.04
CA LEU A 256 10.55 0.48 -1.40
C LEU A 256 10.62 -1.06 -1.48
N PRO A 257 11.48 -1.77 -0.72
CA PRO A 257 11.53 -3.24 -0.77
C PRO A 257 10.17 -3.87 -0.43
N PHE A 258 9.47 -3.30 0.55
CA PHE A 258 8.15 -3.77 0.95
C PHE A 258 7.12 -3.57 -0.16
N PHE A 259 6.98 -2.34 -0.66
CA PHE A 259 5.96 -2.07 -1.67
C PHE A 259 6.22 -2.75 -3.01
N ALA A 260 7.47 -2.86 -3.44
CA ALA A 260 7.80 -3.58 -4.67
C ALA A 260 7.49 -5.08 -4.56
N SER A 261 7.88 -5.72 -3.45
CA SER A 261 7.63 -7.14 -3.23
C SER A 261 6.14 -7.45 -3.04
N ASP A 262 5.40 -6.56 -2.37
CA ASP A 262 3.96 -6.65 -2.19
C ASP A 262 3.20 -6.65 -3.54
N GLU A 263 3.55 -5.71 -4.43
CA GLU A 263 3.01 -5.65 -5.79
C GLU A 263 3.35 -6.92 -6.59
N TRP A 264 4.57 -7.42 -6.48
CA TRP A 264 4.98 -8.65 -7.18
C TRP A 264 4.22 -9.87 -6.71
N MET A 265 4.08 -10.06 -5.41
CA MET A 265 3.53 -11.29 -4.83
C MET A 265 2.00 -11.34 -4.89
N ILE A 266 1.33 -10.20 -4.75
CA ILE A 266 -0.13 -10.17 -4.61
C ILE A 266 -0.84 -9.87 -5.94
N ARG A 267 -0.30 -8.97 -6.77
CA ARG A 267 -1.02 -8.44 -7.94
C ARG A 267 -1.24 -9.46 -9.07
N HIS A 268 -0.48 -10.56 -9.06
CA HIS A 268 -0.58 -11.65 -10.04
C HIS A 268 -1.51 -12.79 -9.59
N LEU A 269 -2.13 -12.69 -8.41
CA LEU A 269 -3.06 -13.71 -7.92
C LEU A 269 -4.38 -13.65 -8.70
N GLU A 270 -4.75 -14.79 -9.30
CA GLU A 270 -6.05 -14.98 -9.92
C GLU A 270 -6.90 -15.98 -9.13
N PRO A 271 -8.24 -15.83 -9.11
CA PRO A 271 -9.04 -14.69 -9.58
C PRO A 271 -8.95 -13.45 -8.68
N ARG A 272 -9.40 -12.29 -9.19
CA ARG A 272 -9.28 -10.97 -8.53
C ARG A 272 -9.80 -10.90 -7.08
N TRP A 273 -10.88 -11.61 -6.74
CA TRP A 273 -11.39 -11.61 -5.37
C TRP A 273 -10.39 -12.25 -4.39
N LYS A 274 -9.62 -13.25 -4.82
CA LYS A 274 -8.52 -13.83 -4.02
C LYS A 274 -7.39 -12.83 -3.85
N CYS A 275 -7.04 -12.09 -4.90
CA CYS A 275 -6.05 -11.01 -4.83
C CYS A 275 -6.44 -9.97 -3.77
N ILE A 276 -7.68 -9.47 -3.80
CA ILE A 276 -8.19 -8.51 -2.82
C ILE A 276 -8.20 -9.11 -1.42
N GLY A 277 -8.69 -10.35 -1.27
CA GLY A 277 -8.70 -11.05 0.01
C GLY A 277 -7.30 -11.19 0.62
N VAL A 278 -6.31 -11.59 -0.17
CA VAL A 278 -4.91 -11.68 0.26
C VAL A 278 -4.31 -10.31 0.57
N ALA A 279 -4.62 -9.28 -0.22
CA ALA A 279 -4.20 -7.91 0.07
C ALA A 279 -4.72 -7.46 1.44
N LEU A 280 -6.01 -7.66 1.74
CA LEU A 280 -6.58 -7.28 3.04
C LEU A 280 -5.99 -8.11 4.19
N LEU A 281 -5.84 -9.43 3.99
CA LEU A 281 -5.24 -10.31 5.00
C LEU A 281 -3.79 -9.96 5.31
N THR A 282 -2.99 -9.63 4.30
CA THR A 282 -1.59 -9.22 4.51
C THR A 282 -1.50 -7.91 5.30
N ARG A 283 -2.41 -6.96 5.10
CA ARG A 283 -2.49 -5.74 5.92
C ARG A 283 -2.93 -6.03 7.35
N GLY A 284 -3.89 -6.94 7.52
CA GLY A 284 -4.28 -7.45 8.84
C GLY A 284 -3.11 -8.12 9.58
N LEU A 285 -2.32 -8.93 8.88
CA LEU A 285 -1.11 -9.57 9.43
C LEU A 285 -0.06 -8.53 9.81
N LEU A 286 0.22 -7.54 8.95
CA LEU A 286 1.15 -6.45 9.25
C LEU A 286 0.70 -5.69 10.50
N LEU A 287 -0.58 -5.36 10.61
CA LEU A 287 -1.14 -4.71 11.80
C LEU A 287 -0.97 -5.58 13.05
N ALA A 288 -1.36 -6.85 12.98
CA ALA A 288 -1.27 -7.77 14.11
C ALA A 288 0.16 -7.95 14.61
N PHE A 289 1.12 -8.17 13.70
CA PHE A 289 2.53 -8.30 14.05
C PHE A 289 3.13 -6.99 14.54
N LEU A 290 2.76 -5.85 13.96
CA LEU A 290 3.22 -4.55 14.43
C LEU A 290 2.73 -4.28 15.86
N LEU A 291 1.45 -4.52 16.14
CA LEU A 291 0.86 -4.36 17.47
C LEU A 291 1.49 -5.33 18.48
N ALA A 292 1.64 -6.60 18.12
CA ALA A 292 2.31 -7.59 18.97
C ALA A 292 3.76 -7.17 19.27
N GLY A 293 4.49 -6.72 18.26
CA GLY A 293 5.85 -6.23 18.41
C GLY A 293 5.95 -5.05 19.37
N VAL A 294 5.09 -4.04 19.23
CA VAL A 294 5.09 -2.87 20.12
C VAL A 294 4.68 -3.25 21.55
N LEU A 295 3.62 -4.04 21.72
CA LEU A 295 3.09 -4.36 23.05
C LEU A 295 4.00 -5.33 23.83
N ILE A 296 4.66 -6.25 23.14
CA ILE A 296 5.45 -7.31 23.77
C ILE A 296 6.94 -6.93 23.81
N LEU A 297 7.49 -6.41 22.71
CA LEU A 297 8.93 -6.27 22.53
C LEU A 297 9.42 -4.83 22.72
N ASN A 298 8.60 -3.82 22.44
CA ASN A 298 9.03 -2.42 22.47
C ASN A 298 7.99 -1.48 23.08
N ARG A 299 7.84 -1.57 24.40
CA ARG A 299 6.86 -0.83 25.21
C ARG A 299 7.08 0.68 25.25
N GLU A 300 8.17 1.20 24.70
CA GLU A 300 8.44 2.63 24.67
C GLU A 300 7.62 3.35 23.59
N ASN A 301 7.24 2.63 22.52
CA ASN A 301 6.51 3.17 21.38
C ASN A 301 4.99 2.92 21.47
N VAL A 302 4.39 3.01 22.65
CA VAL A 302 2.94 2.75 22.87
C VAL A 302 2.07 3.63 21.97
N PHE A 303 2.51 4.84 21.62
CA PHE A 303 1.79 5.71 20.68
C PHE A 303 1.54 5.03 19.32
N LEU A 304 2.44 4.15 18.89
CA LEU A 304 2.30 3.42 17.63
C LEU A 304 1.07 2.49 17.65
N VAL A 305 0.67 1.97 18.81
CA VAL A 305 -0.54 1.15 18.96
C VAL A 305 -1.79 1.90 18.52
N LEU A 306 -1.84 3.20 18.80
CA LEU A 306 -3.00 4.04 18.52
C LEU A 306 -3.11 4.41 17.04
N ILE A 307 -1.97 4.66 16.38
CA ILE A 307 -1.93 5.11 14.99
C ILE A 307 -1.77 3.96 13.99
N ALA A 308 -1.31 2.77 14.41
CA ALA A 308 -1.13 1.60 13.55
C ALA A 308 -2.40 1.19 12.78
N PRO A 309 -3.63 1.20 13.35
CA PRO A 309 -4.84 0.94 12.59
C PRO A 309 -5.08 1.97 11.48
N LEU A 310 -4.84 3.26 11.76
CA LEU A 310 -4.97 4.33 10.76
C LEU A 310 -3.94 4.17 9.63
N ILE A 311 -2.70 3.82 9.97
CA ILE A 311 -1.65 3.49 9.00
C ILE A 311 -2.05 2.31 8.12
N THR A 312 -2.64 1.28 8.73
CA THR A 312 -3.09 0.09 8.00
C THR A 312 -4.21 0.43 7.02
N LEU A 313 -5.18 1.26 7.42
CA LEU A 313 -6.22 1.79 6.53
C LEU A 313 -5.61 2.62 5.39
N PHE A 314 -4.61 3.46 5.70
CA PHE A 314 -3.86 4.20 4.70
C PHE A 314 -3.18 3.26 3.69
N TRP A 315 -2.53 2.17 4.14
CA TRP A 315 -1.92 1.18 3.25
C TRP A 315 -2.91 0.39 2.40
N ILE A 316 -4.11 0.13 2.91
CA ILE A 316 -5.19 -0.47 2.13
C ILE A 316 -5.58 0.48 0.99
N GLY A 317 -5.88 1.74 1.30
CA GLY A 317 -6.20 2.76 0.29
C GLY A 317 -5.06 2.95 -0.72
N LEU A 318 -3.82 2.96 -0.24
CA LEU A 318 -2.63 3.10 -1.08
C LEU A 318 -2.45 1.93 -2.04
N TRP A 319 -2.71 0.69 -1.60
CA TRP A 319 -2.65 -0.49 -2.47
C TRP A 319 -3.68 -0.46 -3.59
N PHE A 320 -4.87 0.08 -3.33
CA PHE A 320 -5.89 0.30 -4.37
C PHE A 320 -5.46 1.39 -5.36
N ALA A 321 -4.95 2.52 -4.87
CA ALA A 321 -4.41 3.58 -5.72
C ALA A 321 -3.23 3.09 -6.60
N ALA A 322 -2.33 2.30 -6.03
CA ALA A 322 -1.25 1.64 -6.75
C ALA A 322 -1.77 0.66 -7.81
N GLY A 323 -2.92 0.03 -7.58
CA GLY A 323 -3.61 -0.79 -8.58
C GLY A 323 -4.03 -0.01 -9.83
N VAL A 324 -4.42 1.26 -9.69
CA VAL A 324 -4.71 2.15 -10.82
C VAL A 324 -3.44 2.45 -11.62
N VAL A 325 -2.33 2.73 -10.91
CA VAL A 325 -1.02 2.94 -11.55
C VAL A 325 -0.56 1.67 -12.27
N TYR A 326 -0.73 0.51 -11.65
CA TYR A 326 -0.41 -0.79 -12.24
C TYR A 326 -1.23 -1.03 -13.52
N LYS A 327 -2.53 -0.76 -13.53
CA LYS A 327 -3.36 -0.88 -14.74
C LYS A 327 -2.85 -0.01 -15.90
N SER A 328 -2.37 1.20 -15.60
CA SER A 328 -1.85 2.14 -16.61
C SER A 328 -0.44 1.81 -17.10
N THR A 329 0.39 1.23 -16.22
CA THR A 329 1.81 0.99 -16.50
C THR A 329 2.13 -0.46 -16.86
N SER A 330 1.29 -1.41 -16.45
CA SER A 330 1.55 -2.86 -16.46
C SER A 330 2.90 -3.23 -15.81
N ASP A 331 3.40 -2.40 -14.89
CA ASP A 331 4.69 -2.58 -14.22
C ASP A 331 4.48 -2.56 -12.69
N PRO A 332 4.67 -3.70 -12.00
CA PRO A 332 4.52 -3.78 -10.55
C PRO A 332 5.59 -3.00 -9.77
N TYR A 333 6.78 -2.82 -10.34
CA TYR A 333 7.82 -2.00 -9.71
C TYR A 333 7.44 -0.51 -9.75
N ALA A 334 6.82 -0.06 -10.85
CA ALA A 334 6.29 1.30 -10.96
C ALA A 334 5.18 1.56 -9.92
N ALA A 335 4.25 0.62 -9.74
CA ALA A 335 3.22 0.70 -8.70
C ALA A 335 3.82 0.71 -7.28
N GLY A 336 4.89 -0.07 -7.05
CA GLY A 336 5.64 -0.09 -5.80
C GLY A 336 6.33 1.25 -5.50
N ILE A 337 6.97 1.87 -6.50
CA ILE A 337 7.57 3.21 -6.39
C ILE A 337 6.51 4.25 -6.03
N PHE A 338 5.36 4.22 -6.71
CA PHE A 338 4.25 5.12 -6.40
C PHE A 338 3.87 5.02 -4.92
N SER A 339 3.66 3.80 -4.42
CA SER A 339 3.30 3.57 -3.02
C SER A 339 4.39 4.06 -2.06
N ALA A 340 5.64 3.71 -2.33
CA ALA A 340 6.78 4.11 -1.50
C ALA A 340 6.94 5.64 -1.44
N LEU A 341 6.74 6.35 -2.56
CA LEU A 341 6.80 7.82 -2.61
C LEU A 341 5.68 8.46 -1.79
N VAL A 342 4.43 8.02 -2.00
CA VAL A 342 3.28 8.58 -1.29
C VAL A 342 3.36 8.30 0.22
N GLN A 343 3.73 7.07 0.63
CA GLN A 343 3.99 6.79 2.04
C GLN A 343 5.15 7.63 2.59
N GLY A 344 6.27 7.67 1.86
CA GLY A 344 7.46 8.40 2.29
C GLY A 344 7.13 9.84 2.60
N TRP A 345 6.35 10.49 1.73
CA TRP A 345 5.87 11.84 1.95
C TRP A 345 4.91 11.91 3.15
N ALA A 346 3.88 11.06 3.19
CA ALA A 346 2.88 11.09 4.24
C ALA A 346 3.50 10.94 5.63
N PHE A 347 4.44 10.00 5.80
CA PHE A 347 5.13 9.78 7.06
C PHE A 347 6.10 10.91 7.40
N ALA A 348 6.86 11.42 6.43
CA ALA A 348 7.74 12.56 6.66
C ALA A 348 6.97 13.85 7.01
N ALA A 349 5.73 13.99 6.53
CA ALA A 349 4.87 15.15 6.79
C ALA A 349 4.07 15.01 8.10
N TRP A 350 3.59 13.81 8.46
CA TRP A 350 2.70 13.59 9.61
C TRP A 350 3.42 13.46 10.94
N PHE A 351 4.56 12.79 10.95
CA PHE A 351 5.28 12.59 12.20
C PHE A 351 6.11 13.87 12.48
N VAL A 352 5.89 14.54 13.64
CA VAL A 352 6.63 15.71 14.19
C VAL A 352 7.62 15.38 15.32
N ILE A 353 8.87 15.89 15.25
CA ILE A 353 9.97 15.48 16.16
C ILE A 353 9.54 15.86 17.57
N LEU A 354 9.61 14.92 18.51
CA LEU A 354 9.61 15.24 19.93
C LEU A 354 11.04 15.56 20.37
#